data_AF-M5TCC8-F1
#
_entry.id   AF-M5TCC8-F1
#
_cell.length_a   1.000
_cell.length_b   1.000
_cell.length_c   1.000
_cell.angle_alpha   90.00
_cell.angle_beta   90.00
_cell.angle_gamma   90.00
#
_symmetry.space_group_name_H-M   'P 1'
#
loop_
_entity.id
_entity.type
_entity.pdbx_description
1 polymer ?
#
loop_
_entity_poly.entity_id
_entity_poly.type
_entity_poly.pdbx_seq_one_letter_code
_entity_poly.pdbx_strand_id
1 'polypeptide(L)'
;MEQRRAAALALGMLGDRRCVDALGRAISDSDRGVRLVADDSFRAVLVRDAAPLHHQQLLRVMHLNDGGEYAAALSPALILIDQAPTYAEAHHQLAICWHGLEDFARAERAYQSCLWHCRFHYLAWQSLAKIRYLNGNLEKALHALDYCVDINPDLETARMQRRQIRRRMRQSDV
;
A
#
# COMPACT_ATOMS: atom_id res chain seq x y z
N MET A 1 21.42 13.43 9.96
CA MET A 1 20.92 13.33 8.58
C MET A 1 21.51 12.11 7.89
N GLU A 2 22.82 12.10 7.63
CA GLU A 2 23.50 10.98 6.95
C GLU A 2 23.36 9.63 7.68
N GLN A 3 23.47 9.63 9.02
CA GLN A 3 23.27 8.42 9.83
C GLN A 3 21.85 7.83 9.74
N ARG A 4 20.80 8.67 9.66
CA ARG A 4 19.41 8.19 9.52
C ARG A 4 19.17 7.59 8.13
N ARG A 5 19.76 8.22 7.10
CA ARG A 5 19.72 7.71 5.72
C ARG A 5 20.43 6.36 5.60
N ALA A 6 21.63 6.24 6.17
CA ALA A 6 22.38 4.99 6.20
C ALA A 6 21.63 3.89 6.98
N ALA A 7 20.99 4.24 8.09
CA ALA A 7 20.17 3.30 8.86
C ALA A 7 18.97 2.78 8.05
N ALA A 8 18.23 3.65 7.36
CA ALA A 8 17.10 3.24 6.51
C ALA A 8 17.56 2.29 5.39
N LEU A 9 18.68 2.60 4.73
CA LEU A 9 19.26 1.72 3.72
C LEU A 9 19.66 0.36 4.29
N ALA A 10 20.34 0.34 5.43
CA ALA A 10 20.76 -0.89 6.10
C ALA A 10 19.55 -1.78 6.47
N LEU A 11 18.47 -1.18 6.98
CA LEU A 11 17.22 -1.88 7.28
C LEU A 11 16.59 -2.48 6.01
N GLY A 12 16.60 -1.75 4.89
CA GLY A 12 16.14 -2.27 3.60
C GLY A 12 16.97 -3.46 3.10
N MET A 13 18.29 -3.40 3.27
CA MET A 13 19.19 -4.49 2.88
C MET A 13 18.97 -5.76 3.72
N LEU A 14 18.72 -5.61 5.02
CA LEU A 14 18.39 -6.72 5.93
C LEU A 14 17.13 -7.47 5.45
N GLY A 15 16.15 -6.77 4.89
CA GLY A 15 15.00 -7.40 4.24
C GLY A 15 14.03 -8.09 5.21
N ASP A 16 14.08 -7.75 6.50
CA ASP A 16 13.31 -8.41 7.56
C ASP A 16 12.04 -7.63 7.90
N ARG A 17 10.91 -8.34 8.08
CA ARG A 17 9.61 -7.79 8.51
C ARG A 17 9.69 -6.84 9.70
N ARG A 18 10.61 -7.10 10.63
CA ARG A 18 10.82 -6.29 11.83
C ARG A 18 11.23 -4.84 11.50
N CYS A 19 11.74 -4.61 10.29
CA CYS A 19 12.13 -3.28 9.81
C CYS A 19 10.94 -2.45 9.30
N VAL A 20 9.79 -3.08 8.98
CA VAL A 20 8.63 -2.42 8.35
C VAL A 20 8.12 -1.25 9.19
N ASP A 21 8.01 -1.40 10.50
CA ASP A 21 7.52 -0.34 11.39
C ASP A 21 8.52 0.83 11.49
N ALA A 22 9.82 0.55 11.51
CA ALA A 22 10.86 1.58 11.58
C ALA A 22 10.95 2.36 10.27
N LEU A 23 10.95 1.65 9.14
CA LEU A 23 10.94 2.22 7.80
C LEU A 23 9.66 3.02 7.56
N GLY A 24 8.49 2.48 7.91
CA GLY A 24 7.19 3.13 7.75
C GLY A 24 7.09 4.47 8.47
N ARG A 25 7.70 4.62 9.66
CA ARG A 25 7.81 5.92 10.34
C ARG A 25 8.79 6.87 9.67
N ALA A 26 9.85 6.35 9.05
CA ALA A 26 10.86 7.15 8.38
C ALA A 26 10.39 7.69 7.01
N ILE A 27 9.31 7.14 6.43
CA ILE A 27 8.69 7.67 5.20
C ILE A 27 8.18 9.11 5.40
N SER A 28 7.86 9.52 6.62
CA SER A 28 7.44 10.89 6.95
C SER A 28 8.52 11.72 7.67
N ASP A 29 9.80 11.33 7.59
CA ASP A 29 10.90 12.11 8.18
C ASP A 29 10.94 13.55 7.63
N SER A 30 11.32 14.49 8.50
CA SER A 30 11.61 15.88 8.16
C SER A 30 12.54 16.04 6.95
N ASP A 31 13.52 15.14 6.80
CA ASP A 31 14.49 15.14 5.71
C ASP A 31 13.96 14.39 4.49
N ARG A 32 13.95 15.07 3.34
CA ARG A 32 13.50 14.47 2.07
C ARG A 32 14.37 13.31 1.62
N GLY A 33 15.68 13.36 1.88
CA GLY A 33 16.59 12.28 1.52
C GLY A 33 16.33 11.01 2.33
N VAL A 34 16.00 11.14 3.62
CA VAL A 34 15.57 10.02 4.46
C VAL A 34 14.24 9.47 3.98
N ARG A 35 13.25 10.32 3.66
CA ARG A 35 11.94 9.84 3.16
C ARG A 35 12.06 8.97 1.92
N LEU A 36 12.83 9.42 0.93
CA LEU A 36 13.04 8.70 -0.32
C LEU A 36 13.66 7.31 -0.06
N VAL A 37 14.74 7.26 0.72
CA VAL A 37 15.42 6.00 1.04
C VAL A 37 14.53 5.09 1.88
N ALA A 38 13.77 5.64 2.82
CA ALA A 38 12.84 4.89 3.65
C ALA A 38 11.70 4.29 2.81
N ASP A 39 11.14 5.04 1.87
CA ASP A 39 10.08 4.55 0.97
C ASP A 39 10.58 3.42 0.07
N ASP A 40 11.71 3.61 -0.62
CA ASP A 40 12.31 2.57 -1.46
C ASP A 40 12.62 1.30 -0.67
N SER A 41 13.23 1.47 0.51
CA SER A 41 13.57 0.36 1.41
C SER A 41 12.32 -0.33 1.94
N PHE A 42 11.28 0.42 2.31
CA PHE A 42 10.02 -0.10 2.80
C PHE A 42 9.35 -0.98 1.75
N ARG A 43 9.22 -0.49 0.51
CA ARG A 43 8.64 -1.25 -0.60
C ARG A 43 9.45 -2.51 -0.92
N ALA A 44 10.79 -2.42 -0.89
CA ALA A 44 11.64 -3.58 -1.09
C ALA A 44 11.47 -4.64 0.01
N VAL A 45 11.32 -4.23 1.27
CA VAL A 45 11.04 -5.14 2.39
C VAL A 45 9.67 -5.79 2.22
N LEU A 46 8.62 -5.05 1.88
CA LEU A 46 7.28 -5.61 1.67
C LEU A 46 7.25 -6.70 0.60
N VAL A 47 8.06 -6.60 -0.44
CA VAL A 47 8.16 -7.61 -1.50
C VAL A 47 9.03 -8.80 -1.10
N ARG A 48 9.92 -8.64 -0.11
CA ARG A 48 10.85 -9.69 0.36
C ARG A 48 10.41 -10.34 1.67
N ASP A 49 9.27 -9.92 2.22
CA ASP A 49 8.74 -10.28 3.54
C ASP A 49 8.25 -11.75 3.67
N ALA A 50 8.67 -12.62 2.76
CA ALA A 50 8.23 -14.00 2.73
C ALA A 50 9.36 -14.95 2.31
N ALA A 51 9.14 -16.24 2.53
CA ALA A 51 10.04 -17.28 2.06
C ALA A 51 10.33 -17.13 0.54
N PRO A 52 11.53 -17.51 0.04
CA PRO A 52 11.91 -17.29 -1.35
C PRO A 52 10.90 -17.79 -2.39
N LEU A 53 10.22 -18.92 -2.10
CA LEU A 53 9.13 -19.44 -2.93
C LEU A 53 7.95 -18.46 -3.04
N HIS A 54 7.48 -17.94 -1.91
CA HIS A 54 6.37 -16.98 -1.84
C HIS A 54 6.74 -15.64 -2.48
N HIS A 55 8.00 -15.23 -2.37
CA HIS A 55 8.52 -14.05 -3.08
C HIS A 55 8.41 -14.22 -4.60
N GLN A 56 8.84 -15.35 -5.15
CA GLN A 56 8.71 -15.64 -6.59
C GLN A 56 7.24 -15.69 -7.05
N GLN A 57 6.36 -16.29 -6.25
CA GLN A 57 4.92 -16.29 -6.51
C GLN A 57 4.33 -14.87 -6.50
N LEU A 58 4.73 -14.02 -5.54
CA LEU A 58 4.30 -12.63 -5.48
C LEU A 58 4.72 -11.87 -6.74
N LEU A 59 5.98 -11.99 -7.16
CA LEU A 59 6.48 -11.33 -8.37
C LEU A 59 5.67 -11.73 -9.62
N ARG A 60 5.25 -13.00 -9.71
CA ARG A 60 4.36 -13.47 -10.77
C ARG A 60 2.98 -12.79 -10.71
N VAL A 61 2.38 -12.68 -9.53
CA VAL A 61 1.10 -11.99 -9.34
C VAL A 61 1.22 -10.52 -9.74
N MET A 62 2.27 -9.84 -9.27
CA MET A 62 2.55 -8.44 -9.60
C MET A 62 2.68 -8.25 -11.11
N HIS A 63 3.45 -9.11 -11.80
CA HIS A 63 3.62 -9.04 -13.24
C HIS A 63 2.28 -9.17 -14.00
N LEU A 64 1.41 -10.10 -13.59
CA LEU A 64 0.08 -10.26 -14.19
C LEU A 64 -0.80 -9.02 -13.93
N ASN A 65 -0.78 -8.47 -12.71
CA ASN A 65 -1.49 -7.24 -12.37
C ASN A 65 -1.00 -6.04 -13.18
N ASP A 66 0.31 -5.87 -13.33
CA ASP A 66 0.92 -4.80 -14.12
C ASP A 66 0.56 -4.93 -15.62
N GLY A 67 0.39 -6.16 -16.10
CA GLY A 67 -0.12 -6.45 -17.45
C GLY A 67 -1.64 -6.27 -17.61
N GLY A 68 -2.38 -5.96 -16.54
CA GLY A 68 -3.84 -5.87 -16.54
C GLY A 68 -4.54 -7.24 -16.60
N GLU A 69 -3.82 -8.34 -16.45
CA GLU A 69 -4.32 -9.71 -16.47
C GLU A 69 -4.90 -10.13 -15.10
N TYR A 70 -5.79 -9.32 -14.54
CA TYR A 70 -6.30 -9.47 -13.17
C TYR A 70 -6.97 -10.82 -12.89
N ALA A 71 -7.70 -11.36 -13.88
CA ALA A 71 -8.31 -12.68 -13.77
C ALA A 71 -7.28 -13.80 -13.64
N ALA A 72 -6.17 -13.71 -14.39
CA ALA A 72 -5.08 -14.67 -14.33
C ALA A 72 -4.27 -14.53 -13.03
N ALA A 73 -4.14 -13.31 -12.50
CA ALA A 73 -3.47 -13.02 -11.24
C ALA A 73 -4.23 -13.54 -10.00
N LEU A 74 -5.55 -13.71 -10.10
CA LEU A 74 -6.41 -14.02 -8.96
C LEU A 74 -6.10 -15.37 -8.30
N SER A 75 -6.03 -16.45 -9.08
CA SER A 75 -5.80 -17.79 -8.52
C SER A 75 -4.41 -17.92 -7.87
N PRO A 76 -3.31 -17.46 -8.50
CA PRO A 76 -2.00 -17.41 -7.87
C PRO A 76 -1.97 -16.55 -6.59
N ALA A 77 -2.68 -15.41 -6.56
CA ALA A 77 -2.76 -14.56 -5.37
C ALA A 77 -3.47 -15.26 -4.19
N LEU A 78 -4.57 -15.96 -4.46
CA LEU A 78 -5.29 -16.74 -3.44
C LEU A 78 -4.44 -17.87 -2.88
N ILE A 79 -3.74 -18.61 -3.74
CA ILE A 79 -2.81 -19.68 -3.33
C ILE A 79 -1.69 -19.09 -2.46
N LEU A 80 -1.13 -17.95 -2.85
CA LEU A 80 -0.07 -17.29 -2.08
C LEU A 80 -0.55 -16.88 -0.68
N ILE A 81 -1.76 -16.35 -0.56
CA ILE A 81 -2.34 -15.97 0.74
C ILE A 81 -2.65 -17.20 1.60
N ASP A 82 -3.08 -18.31 1.00
CA ASP A 82 -3.27 -19.57 1.72
C ASP A 82 -1.95 -20.09 2.30
N GLN A 83 -0.87 -20.02 1.52
CA GLN A 83 0.47 -20.45 1.93
C GLN A 83 1.16 -19.47 2.90
N ALA A 84 0.85 -18.17 2.79
CA ALA A 84 1.43 -17.11 3.62
C ALA A 84 0.36 -16.10 4.07
N PRO A 85 -0.50 -16.46 5.05
CA PRO A 85 -1.65 -15.64 5.43
C PRO A 85 -1.31 -14.26 5.98
N THR A 86 -0.11 -14.08 6.54
CA THR A 86 0.33 -12.80 7.10
C THR A 86 1.07 -11.91 6.10
N TYR A 87 1.17 -12.32 4.83
CA TYR A 87 1.98 -11.61 3.84
C TYR A 87 1.22 -10.39 3.29
N ALA A 88 1.50 -9.21 3.86
CA ALA A 88 0.73 -8.00 3.58
C ALA A 88 0.69 -7.62 2.09
N GLU A 89 1.83 -7.69 1.39
CA GLU A 89 1.89 -7.38 -0.05
C GLU A 89 1.08 -8.38 -0.89
N ALA A 90 0.96 -9.65 -0.48
CA ALA A 90 0.09 -10.60 -1.19
C ALA A 90 -1.39 -10.20 -1.09
N HIS A 91 -1.85 -9.76 0.09
CA HIS A 91 -3.21 -9.21 0.26
C HIS A 91 -3.42 -7.95 -0.57
N HIS A 92 -2.41 -7.08 -0.65
CA HIS A 92 -2.45 -5.89 -1.50
C HIS A 92 -2.60 -6.26 -2.99
N GLN A 93 -1.81 -7.22 -3.47
CA GLN A 93 -1.90 -7.67 -4.85
C GLN A 93 -3.22 -8.39 -5.16
N LEU A 94 -3.77 -9.18 -4.23
CA LEU A 94 -5.12 -9.74 -4.36
C LEU A 94 -6.18 -8.62 -4.47
N ALA A 95 -6.02 -7.56 -3.68
CA ALA A 95 -6.92 -6.42 -3.72
C ALA A 95 -6.86 -5.69 -5.07
N ILE A 96 -5.68 -5.61 -5.69
CA ILE A 96 -5.51 -5.10 -7.07
C ILE A 96 -6.24 -6.01 -8.06
N CYS A 97 -6.13 -7.35 -7.94
CA CYS A 97 -6.86 -8.28 -8.79
C CYS A 97 -8.38 -8.00 -8.74
N TRP A 98 -8.96 -7.94 -7.54
CA TRP A 98 -10.39 -7.66 -7.39
C TRP A 98 -10.78 -6.26 -7.85
N HIS A 99 -9.93 -5.25 -7.62
CA HIS A 99 -10.18 -3.88 -8.09
C HIS A 99 -10.22 -3.83 -9.62
N GLY A 100 -9.28 -4.48 -10.29
CA GLY A 100 -9.23 -4.55 -11.76
C GLY A 100 -10.37 -5.35 -12.37
N LEU A 101 -10.96 -6.28 -11.61
CA LEU A 101 -12.19 -7.01 -11.96
C LEU A 101 -13.47 -6.26 -11.55
N GLU A 102 -13.35 -5.02 -11.07
CA GLU A 102 -14.46 -4.18 -10.60
C GLU A 102 -15.28 -4.76 -9.42
N ASP A 103 -14.79 -5.82 -8.76
CA ASP A 103 -15.36 -6.34 -7.52
C ASP A 103 -14.84 -5.51 -6.34
N PHE A 104 -15.35 -4.29 -6.23
CA PHE A 104 -14.91 -3.32 -5.23
C PHE A 104 -15.16 -3.77 -3.79
N ALA A 105 -16.16 -4.64 -3.56
CA ALA A 105 -16.46 -5.18 -2.24
C ALA A 105 -15.37 -6.14 -1.77
N ARG A 106 -14.92 -7.07 -2.63
CA ARG A 106 -13.80 -7.96 -2.31
C ARG A 106 -12.48 -7.21 -2.28
N ALA A 107 -12.28 -6.24 -3.16
CA ALA A 107 -11.10 -5.39 -3.16
C ALA A 107 -10.96 -4.63 -1.83
N GLU A 108 -12.02 -3.98 -1.33
CA GLU A 108 -11.99 -3.28 -0.02
C GLU A 108 -11.60 -4.23 1.12
N ARG A 109 -12.16 -5.45 1.17
CA ARG A 109 -11.80 -6.44 2.21
C ARG A 109 -10.33 -6.85 2.12
N ALA A 110 -9.81 -7.08 0.92
CA ALA A 110 -8.42 -7.44 0.72
C ALA A 110 -7.46 -6.28 1.07
N TYR A 111 -7.80 -5.03 0.73
CA TYR A 111 -7.04 -3.86 1.19
C TYR A 111 -7.05 -3.73 2.72
N GLN A 112 -8.19 -3.96 3.37
CA GLN A 112 -8.28 -3.95 4.83
C GLN A 112 -7.42 -5.06 5.46
N SER A 113 -7.40 -6.26 4.86
CA SER A 113 -6.53 -7.36 5.28
C SER A 113 -5.04 -7.01 5.15
N CYS A 114 -4.63 -6.39 4.04
CA CYS A 114 -3.29 -5.85 3.88
C CYS A 114 -2.95 -4.87 5.02
N LEU A 115 -3.84 -3.92 5.30
CA LEU A 115 -3.65 -2.91 6.34
C LEU A 115 -3.64 -3.47 7.76
N TRP A 116 -4.32 -4.61 7.99
CA TRP A 116 -4.25 -5.35 9.25
C TRP A 116 -2.85 -5.90 9.52
N HIS A 117 -2.18 -6.38 8.47
CA HIS A 117 -0.81 -6.92 8.56
C HIS A 117 0.27 -5.84 8.44
N CYS A 118 0.02 -4.76 7.71
CA CYS A 118 0.94 -3.64 7.53
C CYS A 118 0.18 -2.30 7.52
N ARG A 119 0.10 -1.65 8.70
CA ARG A 119 -0.59 -0.35 8.85
C ARG A 119 0.04 0.78 8.02
N PHE A 120 1.34 0.67 7.71
CA PHE A 120 2.12 1.67 6.98
C PHE A 120 2.00 1.51 5.45
N HIS A 121 1.17 0.58 4.96
CA HIS A 121 1.02 0.32 3.54
C HIS A 121 0.21 1.43 2.84
N TYR A 122 0.83 2.59 2.61
CA TYR A 122 0.17 3.79 2.11
C TYR A 122 -0.50 3.61 0.73
N LEU A 123 0.01 2.71 -0.13
CA LEU A 123 -0.64 2.37 -1.40
C LEU A 123 -2.01 1.68 -1.20
N ALA A 124 -2.16 0.86 -0.16
CA ALA A 124 -3.43 0.22 0.17
C ALA A 124 -4.43 1.25 0.70
N TRP A 125 -3.97 2.20 1.52
CA TRP A 125 -4.78 3.35 1.96
C TRP A 125 -5.27 4.20 0.77
N GLN A 126 -4.39 4.50 -0.20
CA GLN A 126 -4.76 5.24 -1.41
C GLN A 126 -5.83 4.49 -2.23
N SER A 127 -5.62 3.20 -2.50
CA SER A 127 -6.56 2.39 -3.28
C SER A 127 -7.91 2.23 -2.56
N LEU A 128 -7.90 2.06 -1.24
CA LEU A 128 -9.11 2.01 -0.43
C LEU A 128 -9.88 3.34 -0.47
N ALA A 129 -9.18 4.48 -0.46
CA ALA A 129 -9.81 5.78 -0.63
C ALA A 129 -10.51 5.93 -1.98
N LYS A 130 -9.87 5.46 -3.06
CA LYS A 130 -10.47 5.46 -4.41
C LYS A 130 -11.77 4.66 -4.45
N ILE A 131 -11.79 3.46 -3.88
CA ILE A 131 -13.01 2.62 -3.79
C ILE A 131 -14.11 3.34 -3.00
N ARG A 132 -13.77 3.89 -1.84
CA ARG A 132 -14.74 4.60 -0.98
C ARG A 132 -15.32 5.85 -1.63
N TYR A 133 -14.50 6.56 -2.39
CA TYR A 133 -14.93 7.70 -3.20
C TYR A 133 -15.95 7.27 -4.27
N LEU A 134 -15.66 6.19 -5.00
CA LEU A 134 -16.59 5.63 -6.00
C LEU A 134 -17.90 5.17 -5.37
N ASN A 135 -17.85 4.62 -4.16
CA ASN A 135 -19.03 4.25 -3.37
C ASN A 135 -19.75 5.45 -2.73
N GLY A 136 -19.38 6.70 -3.05
CA GLY A 136 -20.02 7.92 -2.55
C GLY A 136 -19.67 8.29 -1.10
N ASN A 137 -18.85 7.51 -0.41
CA ASN A 137 -18.50 7.72 1.00
C ASN A 137 -17.30 8.69 1.12
N LEU A 138 -17.54 9.98 0.87
CA LEU A 138 -16.50 11.01 0.87
C LEU A 138 -15.73 11.11 2.20
N GLU A 139 -16.41 10.96 3.34
CA GLU A 139 -15.77 10.99 4.66
C GLU A 139 -14.75 9.86 4.84
N LYS A 140 -15.15 8.62 4.55
CA LYS A 140 -14.27 7.45 4.68
C LYS A 140 -13.13 7.49 3.67
N ALA A 141 -13.37 8.05 2.48
CA ALA A 141 -12.33 8.28 1.48
C ALA A 141 -11.32 9.34 1.97
N LEU A 142 -11.82 10.44 2.54
CA LEU A 142 -10.98 11.50 3.09
C LEU A 142 -10.10 10.98 4.23
N HIS A 143 -10.69 10.22 5.16
CA HIS A 143 -9.96 9.60 6.26
C HIS A 143 -8.84 8.68 5.76
N ALA A 144 -9.11 7.81 4.77
CA ALA A 144 -8.09 6.95 4.18
C ALA A 144 -6.96 7.75 3.49
N LEU A 145 -7.28 8.87 2.83
CA LEU A 145 -6.27 9.76 2.25
C LEU A 145 -5.45 10.50 3.29
N ASP A 146 -6.04 10.84 4.45
CA ASP A 146 -5.29 11.43 5.56
C ASP A 146 -4.23 10.46 6.08
N TYR A 147 -4.56 9.19 6.35
CA TYR A 147 -3.55 8.17 6.68
C TYR A 147 -2.49 8.01 5.59
N CYS A 148 -2.91 7.97 4.33
CA CYS A 148 -2.00 7.83 3.19
C CYS A 148 -0.95 8.96 3.16
N VAL A 149 -1.40 10.22 3.30
CA VAL A 149 -0.52 11.40 3.26
C VAL A 149 0.30 11.55 4.55
N ASP A 150 -0.22 11.13 5.69
CA ASP A 150 0.53 11.16 6.96
C ASP A 150 1.69 10.15 6.95
N ILE A 151 1.53 9.01 6.26
CA ILE A 151 2.60 8.02 6.06
C ILE A 151 3.56 8.46 4.97
N ASN A 152 3.05 8.72 3.76
CA ASN A 152 3.85 9.19 2.64
C ASN A 152 3.43 10.61 2.26
N PRO A 153 4.07 11.63 2.87
CA PRO A 153 3.72 12.99 2.58
C PRO A 153 4.04 13.33 1.13
N ASP A 154 4.98 12.67 0.45
CA ASP A 154 5.43 13.00 -0.92
C ASP A 154 4.51 12.49 -2.04
N LEU A 155 3.46 11.72 -1.72
CA LEU A 155 2.54 11.16 -2.69
C LEU A 155 1.52 12.19 -3.23
N GLU A 156 1.88 12.88 -4.31
CA GLU A 156 1.10 13.99 -4.88
C GLU A 156 -0.33 13.59 -5.29
N THR A 157 -0.51 12.39 -5.84
CA THR A 157 -1.82 11.87 -6.26
C THR A 157 -2.80 11.80 -5.08
N ALA A 158 -2.37 11.31 -3.92
CA ALA A 158 -3.18 11.27 -2.70
C ALA A 158 -3.49 12.68 -2.18
N ARG A 159 -2.51 13.59 -2.19
CA ARG A 159 -2.73 14.99 -1.79
C ARG A 159 -3.77 15.68 -2.66
N MET A 160 -3.70 15.49 -3.99
CA MET A 160 -4.64 16.08 -4.95
C MET A 160 -6.06 15.57 -4.71
N GLN A 161 -6.24 14.26 -4.60
CA GLN A 161 -7.54 13.65 -4.29
C GLN A 161 -8.09 14.16 -2.96
N ARG A 162 -7.24 14.27 -1.94
CA ARG A 162 -7.64 14.79 -0.62
C ARG A 162 -8.17 16.23 -0.71
N ARG A 163 -7.45 17.10 -1.42
CA ARG A 163 -7.86 18.49 -1.64
C ARG A 163 -9.17 18.58 -2.41
N GLN A 164 -9.36 17.73 -3.43
CA GLN A 164 -10.59 17.67 -4.21
C GLN A 164 -11.79 17.27 -3.35
N ILE A 165 -11.67 16.21 -2.54
CA ILE A 165 -12.75 15.77 -1.65
C ILE A 165 -13.10 16.86 -0.63
N ARG A 166 -12.11 17.48 0.03
CA ARG A 166 -12.34 18.58 0.98
C ARG A 166 -13.03 19.80 0.35
N ARG A 167 -12.76 20.09 -0.92
CA ARG A 167 -13.47 21.16 -1.65
C ARG A 167 -14.92 20.79 -1.92
N ARG A 168 -15.16 19.54 -2.35
CA ARG A 168 -16.51 19.03 -2.63
C ARG A 168 -17.40 19.02 -1.39
N MET A 169 -16.88 18.54 -0.25
CA MET A 169 -17.64 18.52 1.00
C MET A 169 -18.06 19.93 1.45
N ARG A 170 -17.13 20.89 1.41
CA ARG A 170 -17.44 22.31 1.72
C ARG A 170 -18.49 22.95 0.82
N GLN A 171 -18.65 22.46 -0.41
CA GLN A 171 -19.67 22.95 -1.35
C GLN A 171 -21.03 22.27 -1.14
N SER A 172 -21.08 21.13 -0.45
CA SER A 172 -22.32 20.42 -0.13
C SER A 172 -22.93 20.86 1.20
N ASP A 173 -22.17 21.57 2.03
CA ASP A 173 -22.59 22.12 3.33
C ASP A 173 -23.20 23.56 3.20
N VAL A 174 -23.37 24.07 1.97
CA VAL A 174 -23.94 25.38 1.63
C VAL A 174 -25.21 25.18 0.82
#